data_AF-A0A940ZFE7-F1
#
_entry.id   AF-A0A940ZFE7-F1
#
_cell.length_a   1.000
_cell.length_b   1.000
_cell.length_c   1.000
_cell.angle_alpha   90.00
_cell.angle_beta   90.00
_cell.angle_gamma   90.00
#
_symmetry.space_group_name_H-M   'P 1'
#
loop_
_entity.id
_entity.type
_entity.pdbx_description
1 polymer ?
#
loop_
_entity_poly.entity_id
_entity_poly.type
_entity_poly.pdbx_seq_one_letter_code
_entity_poly.pdbx_strand_id
1 'polypeptide(L)'
;MRILQTSFMVVLLVGLFIFLVSCAGMKGTPNGYSSHADYISAGQQISCSECHEDQQKGTMKSFASFNHSAVFVKNHGHYAATDDRLCASCHKSSFCTDCHTNKTEIKPSLLYGNRPDRELPHRGNYMTLHKIEGKLDPSSCYRCHGRSNNERCMACHR
;
A
#
# COMPACT_ATOMS: atom_id res chain seq x y z
N MET A 1 34.36 2.51 48.11
CA MET A 1 33.08 2.09 47.49
C MET A 1 32.25 3.23 46.91
N ARG A 2 31.99 4.33 47.63
CA ARG A 2 31.15 5.45 47.12
C ARG A 2 31.69 6.14 45.85
N ILE A 3 33.01 6.34 45.74
CA ILE A 3 33.65 6.98 44.58
C ILE A 3 33.52 6.10 43.31
N LEU A 4 33.56 4.77 43.45
CA LEU A 4 33.39 3.84 42.33
C LEU A 4 31.94 3.82 41.82
N GLN A 5 30.96 3.98 42.73
CA GLN A 5 29.54 4.06 42.40
C GLN A 5 29.16 5.38 41.71
N THR A 6 29.76 6.50 42.13
CA THR A 6 29.54 7.80 41.46
C THR A 6 30.10 7.81 40.05
N SER A 7 31.28 7.24 39.83
CA SER A 7 31.88 7.16 38.50
C SER A 7 31.07 6.25 37.57
N PHE A 8 30.52 5.15 38.08
CA PHE A 8 29.66 4.25 37.30
C PHE A 8 28.34 4.90 36.87
N MET A 9 27.68 5.66 37.76
CA MET A 9 26.45 6.40 37.43
C MET A 9 26.69 7.50 36.39
N VAL A 10 27.82 8.20 36.44
CA VAL A 10 28.16 9.23 35.46
C VAL A 10 28.37 8.62 34.07
N VAL A 11 29.06 7.47 33.97
CA VAL A 11 29.25 6.76 32.70
C VAL A 11 27.92 6.29 32.12
N LEU A 12 27.00 5.79 32.94
CA LEU A 12 25.67 5.38 32.52
C LEU A 12 24.82 6.55 31.98
N LEU A 13 24.85 7.68 32.66
CA LEU A 13 24.10 8.88 32.25
C LEU A 13 24.67 9.48 30.96
N VAL A 14 25.99 9.52 30.81
CA VAL A 14 26.65 9.97 29.57
C VAL A 14 26.34 9.02 28.42
N GLY A 15 26.40 7.70 28.66
CA GLY A 15 26.03 6.70 27.65
C GLY A 15 24.57 6.81 27.20
N LEU A 16 23.63 7.01 28.13
CA LEU A 16 22.22 7.24 27.82
C LEU A 16 22.03 8.54 27.03
N PHE A 17 22.73 9.61 27.41
CA PHE A 17 22.64 10.89 26.72
C PHE A 17 23.19 10.81 25.29
N ILE A 18 24.30 10.12 25.07
CA ILE A 18 24.86 9.85 23.73
C ILE A 18 23.89 9.02 22.89
N PHE A 19 23.24 8.02 23.50
CA PHE A 19 22.25 7.18 22.81
C PHE A 19 21.02 8.01 22.37
N LEU A 20 20.50 8.85 23.26
CA LEU A 20 19.37 9.74 22.97
C LEU A 20 19.71 10.79 21.89
N VAL A 21 20.91 11.37 21.94
CA VAL A 21 21.39 12.31 20.91
C VAL A 21 21.60 11.61 19.57
N SER A 22 22.06 10.36 19.56
CA SER A 22 22.19 9.57 18.32
C SER A 22 20.82 9.31 17.68
N CYS A 23 19.79 8.99 18.48
CA CYS A 23 18.42 8.86 17.97
C CYS A 23 17.87 10.18 17.42
N ALA A 24 18.16 11.32 18.06
CA ALA A 24 17.72 12.63 17.57
C ALA A 24 18.50 13.09 16.31
N GLY A 25 19.75 12.64 16.15
CA GLY A 25 20.62 12.91 15.00
C GLY A 25 20.35 12.01 13.79
N MET A 26 19.56 10.93 13.95
CA MET A 26 19.00 10.19 12.82
C MET A 26 17.96 11.09 12.12
N LYS A 27 18.46 12.06 11.34
CA LYS A 27 17.69 12.59 10.20
C LYS A 27 17.25 11.36 9.45
N GLY A 28 15.94 11.08 9.47
CA GLY A 28 15.37 9.95 8.76
C GLY A 28 16.00 9.94 7.38
N THR A 29 16.65 8.82 7.02
CA THR A 29 17.03 8.58 5.64
C THR A 29 15.79 8.95 4.83
N PRO A 30 15.87 9.88 3.87
CA PRO A 30 14.74 10.09 2.97
C PRO A 30 14.45 8.70 2.44
N ASN A 31 13.26 8.17 2.71
CA ASN A 31 12.79 7.02 1.96
C ASN A 31 13.06 7.39 0.50
N GLY A 32 13.99 6.70 -0.17
CA GLY A 32 14.17 6.88 -1.60
C GLY A 32 12.81 6.56 -2.23
N TYR A 33 12.06 7.48 -2.82
CA TYR A 33 12.42 8.78 -3.37
C TYR A 33 11.25 9.78 -3.16
N SER A 34 11.54 11.02 -2.74
CA SER A 34 10.53 12.09 -2.58
C SER A 34 10.57 13.16 -3.67
N SER A 35 11.43 13.03 -4.68
CA SER A 35 11.50 13.96 -5.80
C SER A 35 11.89 13.22 -7.08
N HIS A 36 11.20 13.57 -8.15
CA HIS A 36 11.76 13.47 -9.50
C HIS A 36 13.12 14.19 -9.50
N ALA A 37 14.04 13.75 -10.37
CA ALA A 37 15.37 14.35 -10.46
C ALA A 37 15.29 15.88 -10.51
N ASP A 38 16.25 16.57 -9.88
CA ASP A 38 16.24 18.01 -9.59
C ASP A 38 15.97 18.95 -10.79
N TYR A 39 15.98 18.42 -12.01
CA TYR A 39 15.62 19.12 -13.25
C TYR A 39 14.12 19.09 -13.61
N ILE A 40 13.29 18.34 -12.88
CA ILE A 40 11.84 18.26 -13.13
C ILE A 40 11.14 19.26 -12.20
N SER A 41 10.66 20.36 -12.80
CA SER A 41 9.94 21.41 -12.08
C SER A 41 8.67 20.87 -11.42
N ALA A 42 8.35 21.37 -10.23
CA ALA A 42 7.11 21.03 -9.53
C ALA A 42 5.88 21.31 -10.44
N GLY A 43 5.13 20.26 -10.77
CA GLY A 43 3.95 20.34 -11.64
C GLY A 43 4.20 19.99 -13.12
N GLN A 44 5.43 19.71 -13.53
CA GLN A 44 5.71 19.22 -14.87
C GLN A 44 5.19 17.77 -15.04
N GLN A 45 4.27 17.59 -15.98
CA GLN A 45 3.79 16.26 -16.39
C GLN A 45 4.89 15.59 -17.20
N ILE A 46 5.52 14.54 -16.67
CA ILE A 46 6.52 13.74 -17.37
C ILE A 46 6.03 12.31 -17.48
N SER A 47 6.29 11.66 -18.62
CA SER A 47 5.96 10.23 -18.76
C SER A 47 7.02 9.41 -18.04
N CYS A 48 6.60 8.53 -17.13
CA CYS A 48 7.52 7.67 -16.38
C CYS A 48 8.41 6.81 -17.31
N SER A 49 7.91 6.46 -18.49
CA SER A 49 8.63 5.67 -19.49
C SER A 49 9.87 6.35 -20.05
N GLU A 50 9.99 7.67 -19.95
CA GLU A 50 11.16 8.42 -20.42
C GLU A 50 12.41 8.12 -19.59
N CYS A 51 12.25 7.77 -18.32
CA CYS A 51 13.36 7.43 -17.42
C CYS A 51 13.32 5.99 -16.92
N HIS A 52 12.22 5.27 -17.10
CA HIS A 52 12.04 3.87 -16.70
C HIS A 52 11.88 2.93 -17.90
N GLU A 53 12.69 3.09 -18.95
CA GLU A 53 12.72 2.10 -20.04
C GLU A 53 13.36 0.78 -19.58
N ASP A 54 13.04 -0.32 -20.27
CA ASP A 54 13.56 -1.67 -19.97
C ASP A 54 15.10 -1.78 -20.09
N GLN A 55 15.77 -0.78 -20.68
CA GLN A 55 17.21 -0.76 -20.94
C GLN A 55 18.02 0.05 -19.90
N GLN A 56 17.38 0.66 -18.90
CA GLN A 56 18.08 1.49 -17.91
C GLN A 56 19.06 0.67 -17.07
N LYS A 57 20.31 1.15 -16.97
CA LYS A 57 21.34 0.56 -16.11
C LYS A 57 21.35 1.25 -14.76
N GLY A 58 21.25 0.50 -13.66
CA GLY A 58 21.36 1.02 -12.29
C GLY A 58 20.29 0.47 -11.35
N THR A 59 19.91 1.26 -10.33
CA THR A 59 18.91 0.91 -9.31
C THR A 59 17.46 1.17 -9.75
N MET A 60 17.25 1.80 -10.91
CA MET A 60 15.91 2.10 -11.43
C MET A 60 15.31 0.85 -12.08
N LYS A 61 14.17 0.38 -11.55
CA LYS A 61 13.40 -0.71 -12.16
C LYS A 61 12.72 -0.22 -13.43
N SER A 62 12.51 -1.13 -14.39
CA SER A 62 11.81 -0.79 -15.63
C SER A 62 10.32 -0.49 -15.41
N PHE A 63 9.70 0.25 -16.33
CA PHE A 63 8.29 0.62 -16.26
C PHE A 63 7.38 -0.61 -16.22
N ALA A 64 7.75 -1.69 -16.92
CA ALA A 64 7.04 -2.96 -16.88
C ALA A 64 6.96 -3.56 -15.47
N SER A 65 7.92 -3.27 -14.59
CA SER A 65 7.91 -3.71 -13.18
C SER A 65 6.84 -3.01 -12.34
N PHE A 66 6.31 -1.88 -12.81
CA PHE A 66 5.23 -1.11 -12.18
C PHE A 66 3.89 -1.29 -12.91
N ASN A 67 3.82 -2.20 -13.88
CA ASN A 67 2.60 -2.45 -14.64
C ASN A 67 1.51 -3.04 -13.73
N HIS A 68 0.35 -2.39 -13.71
CA HIS A 68 -0.84 -2.81 -12.97
C HIS A 68 -1.60 -3.95 -13.67
N SER A 69 -0.87 -4.93 -14.22
CA SER A 69 -1.48 -6.10 -14.85
C SER A 69 -2.45 -6.81 -13.89
N ALA A 70 -3.41 -7.56 -14.43
CA ALA A 70 -4.34 -8.34 -13.60
C ALA A 70 -3.61 -9.27 -12.61
N VAL A 71 -2.46 -9.82 -13.03
CA VAL A 71 -1.59 -10.65 -12.16
C VAL A 71 -1.01 -9.82 -11.02
N PHE A 72 -0.54 -8.60 -11.28
CA PHE A 72 -0.07 -7.69 -10.23
C PHE A 72 -1.20 -7.37 -9.26
N VAL A 73 -2.39 -6.98 -9.76
CA VAL A 73 -3.54 -6.64 -8.92
C VAL A 73 -3.95 -7.83 -8.05
N LYS A 74 -3.87 -9.06 -8.55
CA LYS A 74 -4.16 -10.25 -7.75
C LYS A 74 -3.12 -10.51 -6.65
N ASN A 75 -1.86 -10.16 -6.89
CA ASN A 75 -0.74 -10.43 -5.99
C ASN A 75 -0.26 -9.20 -5.20
N HIS A 76 -0.93 -8.05 -5.31
CA HIS A 76 -0.50 -6.78 -4.73
C HIS A 76 -0.24 -6.85 -3.23
N GLY A 77 -1.02 -7.67 -2.50
CA GLY A 77 -0.83 -7.88 -1.07
C GLY A 77 0.55 -8.44 -0.72
N HIS A 78 1.14 -9.30 -1.56
CA HIS A 78 2.49 -9.83 -1.33
C HIS A 78 3.57 -8.74 -1.49
N TYR A 79 3.41 -7.88 -2.50
CA TYR A 79 4.33 -6.76 -2.72
C TYR A 79 4.18 -5.70 -1.62
N ALA A 80 2.95 -5.35 -1.25
CA ALA A 80 2.66 -4.40 -0.18
C ALA A 80 3.15 -4.89 1.20
N ALA A 81 3.06 -6.20 1.47
CA ALA A 81 3.61 -6.78 2.69
C ALA A 81 5.15 -6.72 2.75
N THR A 82 5.81 -6.63 1.59
CA THR A 82 7.27 -6.52 1.51
C THR A 82 7.73 -5.08 1.69
N ASP A 83 7.14 -4.13 0.95
CA ASP A 83 7.46 -2.70 1.04
C ASP A 83 6.33 -1.83 0.46
N ASP A 84 5.38 -1.45 1.30
CA ASP A 84 4.24 -0.59 0.93
C ASP A 84 4.64 0.85 0.58
N ARG A 85 5.79 1.32 1.09
CA ARG A 85 6.34 2.65 0.79
C ARG A 85 6.62 2.84 -0.70
N LEU A 86 6.93 1.76 -1.42
CA LEU A 86 7.08 1.81 -2.87
C LEU A 86 5.79 2.25 -3.55
N CYS A 87 4.63 1.79 -3.07
CA CYS A 87 3.33 2.22 -3.57
C CYS A 87 3.06 3.69 -3.22
N ALA A 88 3.47 4.12 -2.03
CA ALA A 88 3.31 5.49 -1.55
C ALA A 88 4.14 6.53 -2.34
N SER A 89 5.12 6.10 -3.14
CA SER A 89 5.85 6.98 -4.04
C SER A 89 4.96 7.60 -5.13
N CYS A 90 3.88 6.89 -5.52
CA CYS A 90 2.95 7.34 -6.56
C CYS A 90 1.51 7.47 -6.06
N HIS A 91 1.10 6.67 -5.07
CA HIS A 91 -0.28 6.62 -4.57
C HIS A 91 -0.41 7.23 -3.18
N LYS A 92 -1.53 7.93 -2.95
CA LYS A 92 -1.91 8.36 -1.59
C LYS A 92 -2.31 7.15 -0.76
N SER A 93 -2.04 7.20 0.55
CA SER A 93 -2.44 6.14 1.50
C SER A 93 -3.94 5.83 1.49
N SER A 94 -4.78 6.80 1.11
CA SER A 94 -6.22 6.61 0.95
C SER A 94 -6.58 5.52 -0.07
N PHE A 95 -5.73 5.29 -1.07
CA PHE A 95 -5.92 4.23 -2.06
C PHE A 95 -5.98 2.84 -1.42
N CYS A 96 -5.15 2.59 -0.41
CA CYS A 96 -5.16 1.31 0.32
C CYS A 96 -6.44 1.19 1.14
N THR A 97 -6.88 2.27 1.77
CA THR A 97 -8.05 2.27 2.64
C THR A 97 -9.36 2.09 1.89
N ASP A 98 -9.42 2.44 0.60
CA ASP A 98 -10.60 2.22 -0.25
C ASP A 98 -11.05 0.76 -0.30
N CYS A 99 -10.13 -0.20 -0.12
CA CYS A 99 -10.46 -1.63 -0.11
C CYS A 99 -10.19 -2.29 1.25
N HIS A 100 -9.19 -1.83 2.00
CA HIS A 100 -8.78 -2.44 3.28
C HIS A 100 -9.53 -1.89 4.51
N THR A 101 -10.43 -0.92 4.34
CA THR A 101 -11.28 -0.44 5.42
C THR A 101 -12.69 -1.02 5.27
N ASN A 102 -13.04 -2.02 6.08
CA ASN A 102 -14.37 -2.65 6.14
C ASN A 102 -15.48 -1.71 6.70
N LYS A 103 -15.26 -0.40 6.72
CA LYS A 103 -16.15 0.58 7.37
C LYS A 103 -16.95 1.42 6.39
N THR A 104 -16.58 1.43 5.11
CA THR A 104 -17.32 2.15 4.08
C THR A 104 -18.08 1.15 3.22
N GLU A 105 -19.40 1.32 3.14
CA GLU A 105 -20.20 0.76 2.06
C GLU A 105 -19.75 1.44 0.76
N ILE A 106 -18.66 0.94 0.17
CA ILE A 106 -18.24 1.37 -1.15
C ILE A 106 -19.31 0.83 -2.08
N LYS A 107 -20.02 1.71 -2.80
CA LYS A 107 -20.73 1.35 -4.02
C LYS A 107 -19.68 1.28 -5.12
N PRO A 108 -19.17 0.11 -5.49
CA PRO A 108 -17.97 0.02 -6.32
C PRO A 108 -18.27 0.22 -7.80
N SER A 109 -19.55 0.27 -8.17
CA SER A 109 -20.00 0.90 -9.41
C SER A 109 -19.64 2.39 -9.50
N LEU A 110 -19.48 3.09 -8.36
CA LEU A 110 -19.06 4.49 -8.29
C LEU A 110 -17.54 4.64 -8.15
N LEU A 111 -16.90 3.77 -7.35
CA LEU A 111 -15.46 3.80 -7.13
C LEU A 111 -14.75 2.77 -8.02
N TYR A 112 -14.19 3.25 -9.14
CA TYR A 112 -13.47 2.44 -10.14
C TYR A 112 -14.32 1.41 -10.91
N GLY A 113 -15.63 1.62 -11.05
CA GLY A 113 -16.57 0.65 -11.63
C GLY A 113 -16.30 0.22 -13.08
N ASN A 114 -15.51 0.98 -13.83
CA ASN A 114 -15.15 0.70 -15.23
C ASN A 114 -13.74 0.10 -15.39
N ARG A 115 -13.06 -0.27 -14.29
CA ARG A 115 -11.69 -0.78 -14.34
C ARG A 115 -11.68 -2.30 -14.60
N PRO A 116 -11.26 -2.75 -15.79
CA PRO A 116 -11.27 -4.17 -16.15
C PRO A 116 -10.19 -4.97 -15.40
N ASP A 117 -9.13 -4.31 -14.92
CA ASP A 117 -8.07 -4.87 -14.09
C ASP A 117 -8.53 -5.22 -12.66
N ARG A 118 -9.68 -4.70 -12.24
CA ARG A 118 -10.26 -4.96 -10.92
C ARG A 118 -11.40 -5.95 -11.04
N GLU A 119 -11.11 -7.23 -10.83
CA GLU A 119 -12.08 -8.31 -10.64
C GLU A 119 -12.78 -8.20 -9.27
N LEU A 120 -13.26 -7.01 -8.92
CA LEU A 120 -13.98 -6.81 -7.66
C LEU A 120 -15.43 -7.29 -7.81
N PRO A 121 -16.00 -7.94 -6.77
CA PRO A 121 -17.38 -8.46 -6.76
C PRO A 121 -18.47 -7.39 -6.81
N HIS A 122 -18.18 -6.19 -7.26
CA HIS A 122 -19.03 -5.03 -7.08
C HIS A 122 -18.99 -4.05 -8.27
N ARG A 123 -18.43 -4.51 -9.38
CA ARG A 123 -18.50 -3.85 -10.68
C ARG A 123 -19.94 -3.64 -11.14
N GLY A 124 -20.15 -2.74 -12.09
CA GLY A 124 -21.50 -2.36 -12.56
C GLY A 124 -22.36 -3.54 -13.07
N ASN A 125 -21.74 -4.65 -13.47
CA ASN A 125 -22.41 -5.88 -13.89
C ASN A 125 -22.46 -6.97 -12.80
N TYR A 126 -22.29 -6.64 -11.52
CA TYR A 126 -22.27 -7.60 -10.41
C TYR A 126 -23.43 -8.61 -10.47
N MET A 127 -24.67 -8.17 -10.69
CA MET A 127 -25.82 -9.09 -10.72
C MET A 127 -25.71 -10.21 -11.77
N THR A 128 -25.08 -9.92 -12.91
CA THR A 128 -24.85 -10.91 -13.97
C THR A 128 -23.81 -11.95 -13.56
N LEU A 129 -22.79 -11.53 -12.82
CA LEU A 129 -21.61 -12.35 -12.51
C LEU A 129 -21.65 -12.98 -11.14
N HIS A 130 -22.42 -12.40 -10.21
CA HIS A 130 -22.67 -12.91 -8.86
C HIS A 130 -23.10 -14.38 -8.87
N LYS A 131 -23.93 -14.78 -9.84
CA LYS A 131 -24.33 -16.19 -9.98
C LYS A 131 -23.15 -17.12 -10.23
N ILE A 132 -22.14 -16.66 -10.97
CA ILE A 132 -20.94 -17.43 -11.30
C ILE A 132 -19.96 -17.32 -10.12
N GLU A 133 -19.60 -16.10 -9.72
CA GLU A 133 -18.61 -15.81 -8.69
C GLU A 133 -19.04 -16.34 -7.31
N GLY A 134 -20.30 -16.15 -6.92
CA GLY A 134 -20.84 -16.68 -5.67
C GLY A 134 -20.99 -18.21 -5.64
N LYS A 135 -21.03 -18.87 -6.81
CA LYS A 135 -20.97 -20.34 -6.90
C LYS A 135 -19.53 -20.86 -6.85
N LEU A 136 -18.58 -20.13 -7.44
CA LEU A 136 -17.17 -20.50 -7.46
C LEU A 136 -16.51 -20.29 -6.09
N ASP A 137 -16.72 -19.13 -5.48
CA ASP A 137 -16.15 -18.79 -4.18
C ASP A 137 -16.99 -17.71 -3.46
N PRO A 138 -18.04 -18.10 -2.70
CA PRO A 138 -18.80 -17.16 -1.89
C PRO A 138 -17.99 -16.60 -0.71
N SER A 139 -16.86 -17.24 -0.35
CA SER A 139 -16.03 -16.80 0.77
C SER A 139 -15.25 -15.51 0.47
N SER A 140 -15.00 -15.25 -0.81
CA SER A 140 -14.38 -14.01 -1.30
C SER A 140 -15.10 -12.75 -0.81
N CYS A 141 -16.43 -12.80 -0.67
CA CYS A 141 -17.26 -11.68 -0.21
C CYS A 141 -17.04 -11.36 1.27
N TYR A 142 -16.77 -12.37 2.11
CA TYR A 142 -16.59 -12.22 3.55
C TYR A 142 -15.27 -11.53 3.92
N ARG A 143 -14.30 -11.46 2.99
CA ARG A 143 -13.02 -10.78 3.22
C ARG A 143 -13.20 -9.29 3.53
N CYS A 144 -14.12 -8.64 2.82
CA CYS A 144 -14.44 -7.22 3.00
C CYS A 144 -15.69 -7.02 3.87
N HIS A 145 -16.72 -7.85 3.70
CA HIS A 145 -17.99 -7.63 4.40
C HIS A 145 -18.12 -8.37 5.74
N GLY A 146 -17.17 -9.24 6.08
CA GLY A 146 -17.27 -10.11 7.25
C GLY A 146 -18.54 -10.98 7.24
N ARG A 147 -18.94 -11.49 8.41
CA ARG A 147 -20.20 -12.24 8.59
C ARG A 147 -21.45 -11.34 8.56
N SER A 148 -21.27 -10.03 8.59
CA SER A 148 -22.34 -9.02 8.57
C SER A 148 -23.13 -8.97 7.27
N ASN A 149 -22.60 -9.48 6.15
CA ASN A 149 -23.32 -9.45 4.88
C ASN A 149 -24.44 -10.50 4.75
N ASN A 150 -24.58 -11.41 5.71
CA ASN A 150 -25.52 -12.53 5.60
C ASN A 150 -26.96 -12.05 5.35
N GLU A 151 -27.37 -10.95 5.96
CA GLU A 151 -28.71 -10.36 5.76
C GLU A 151 -28.96 -9.96 4.30
N ARG A 152 -27.93 -9.46 3.60
CA ARG A 152 -28.02 -9.09 2.18
C ARG A 152 -28.09 -10.32 1.28
N CYS A 153 -27.36 -11.38 1.62
CA CYS A 153 -27.42 -12.65 0.90
C CYS A 153 -28.82 -13.29 1.02
N MET A 154 -29.39 -13.28 2.23
CA MET A 154 -30.71 -13.86 2.53
C MET A 154 -31.87 -13.12 1.85
N ALA A 155 -31.66 -11.88 1.37
CA ALA A 155 -32.67 -11.17 0.60
C ALA A 155 -33.06 -11.91 -0.69
N CYS A 156 -32.11 -12.65 -1.30
CA CYS A 156 -32.32 -13.39 -2.54
C CYS A 156 -32.10 -14.91 -2.40
N HIS A 157 -31.39 -15.37 -1.36
CA HIS A 157 -31.05 -16.78 -1.12
C HIS A 157 -31.64 -17.25 0.21
N ARG A 158 -32.88 -17.75 0.17
CA ARG A 158 -33.58 -18.33 1.34
C ARG A 158 -33.39 -19.84 1.39
#